data_AF-A0A2A4WTW5-F1
#
_entry.id   AF-A0A2A4WTW5-F1
#
_cell.length_a   1.000
_cell.length_b   1.000
_cell.length_c   1.000
_cell.angle_alpha   90.00
_cell.angle_beta   90.00
_cell.angle_gamma   90.00
#
_symmetry.space_group_name_H-M   'P 1'
#
loop_
_entity.id
_entity.type
_entity.pdbx_description
1 polymer ?
#
loop_
_entity_poly.entity_id
_entity_poly.type
_entity_poly.pdbx_seq_one_letter_code
_entity_poly.pdbx_strand_id
1 'polypeptide(L)' 'MDEFLNIVTHMDYLDWGVPGLILFILHFVIKSQIIKWSGSGALIVSIISFFSPDVSWTIQWVTFFVFFILGLYLNRGDSV' A
#
# COMPACT_ATOMS: atom_id res chain seq x y z
N MET A 1 20.18 14.47 -17.70
CA MET A 1 19.02 15.16 -17.08
C MET A 1 17.78 14.28 -17.15
N ASP A 2 17.60 13.56 -18.26
CA ASP A 2 16.47 12.64 -18.48
C ASP A 2 16.46 11.40 -17.57
N GLU A 3 17.62 10.82 -17.25
CA GLU A 3 17.70 9.70 -16.28
C GLU A 3 17.40 10.15 -14.84
N PHE A 4 17.83 11.35 -14.45
CA PHE A 4 17.55 11.87 -13.11
C PHE A 4 16.06 12.22 -12.95
N LEU A 5 15.44 12.77 -14.00
CA LEU A 5 14.01 13.01 -14.04
C LEU A 5 13.22 11.70 -13.96
N ASN A 6 13.67 10.66 -14.67
CA ASN A 6 13.09 9.32 -14.59
C ASN A 6 13.22 8.70 -13.20
N ILE A 7 14.36 8.85 -12.51
CA ILE A 7 14.52 8.31 -11.15
C ILE A 7 13.60 9.02 -10.17
N VAL A 8 13.49 10.35 -10.25
CA VAL A 8 12.66 11.16 -9.34
C VAL A 8 11.17 10.91 -9.57
N THR A 9 10.70 10.79 -10.81
CA THR A 9 9.30 10.47 -11.11
C THR A 9 8.89 9.08 -10.65
N HIS A 10 9.85 8.18 -10.45
CA HIS A 10 9.59 6.86 -9.90
C HIS A 10 9.77 6.81 -8.38
N MET A 11 10.01 7.89 -7.63
CA MET A 11 10.13 7.77 -6.17
C MET A 11 8.78 7.75 -5.44
N ASP A 12 7.69 8.19 -6.08
CA ASP A 12 6.36 8.30 -5.46
C ASP A 12 5.79 6.95 -4.98
N TYR A 13 6.24 5.81 -5.55
CA TYR A 13 5.83 4.50 -5.03
C TYR A 13 6.40 4.21 -3.64
N LEU A 14 7.53 4.83 -3.26
CA LEU A 14 8.18 4.62 -1.96
C LEU A 14 7.38 5.23 -0.82
N ASP A 15 6.59 6.28 -1.10
CA ASP A 15 5.69 6.92 -0.12
C ASP A 15 4.67 5.93 0.45
N TRP A 16 4.31 4.92 -0.33
CA TRP A 16 3.44 3.82 0.10
C TRP A 16 4.23 2.55 0.42
N GLY A 17 5.29 2.26 -0.33
CA GLY A 17 6.04 1.01 -0.24
C GLY A 17 6.79 0.86 1.08
N VAL A 18 7.48 1.91 1.53
CA VAL A 18 8.22 1.92 2.79
C VAL A 18 7.31 1.75 4.00
N PRO A 19 6.27 2.59 4.22
CA PRO A 19 5.36 2.38 5.35
C PRO A 19 4.57 1.09 5.23
N GLY A 20 4.18 0.66 4.02
CA GLY A 20 3.50 -0.60 3.79
C GLY A 20 4.34 -1.81 4.22
N LEU A 21 5.61 -1.83 3.86
CA LEU A 21 6.55 -2.89 4.26
C LEU A 21 6.78 -2.89 5.78
N ILE A 22 6.96 -1.72 6.38
CA ILE A 22 7.12 -1.59 7.84
C ILE A 22 5.90 -2.13 8.57
N LEU A 23 4.68 -1.75 8.15
CA LEU A 23 3.43 -2.24 8.73
C LEU A 23 3.27 -3.75 8.53
N PHE A 24 3.61 -4.26 7.34
CA PHE A 24 3.52 -5.68 7.06
C PHE A 24 4.49 -6.50 7.91
N ILE A 25 5.71 -6.02 8.15
CA ILE A 25 6.66 -6.66 9.07
C ILE A 25 6.15 -6.57 10.51
N LEU A 26 5.64 -5.40 10.92
CA LEU A 26 5.11 -5.16 12.26
C LEU A 26 3.93 -6.08 12.60
N HIS A 27 3.15 -6.49 11.59
CA HIS A 27 2.08 -7.46 11.76
C HIS A 27 2.57 -8.78 12.39
N PHE A 28 3.76 -9.27 12.05
CA PHE A 28 4.28 -10.53 12.62
C PHE A 28 4.53 -10.43 14.13
N VAL A 29 4.78 -9.22 14.63
CA VAL A 29 4.99 -8.95 16.07
C VAL A 29 3.66 -8.74 16.78
N ILE A 30 2.82 -7.83 16.27
CA ILE A 30 1.60 -7.38 16.95
C ILE A 30 0.40 -8.30 16.69
N LYS A 31 0.44 -9.11 15.61
CA LYS A 31 -0.65 -9.99 15.15
C LYS A 31 -1.99 -9.26 14.94
N SER A 32 -1.95 -7.96 14.69
CA SER A 32 -3.14 -7.17 14.40
C SER A 32 -3.55 -7.31 12.95
N GLN A 33 -4.83 -7.63 12.72
CA GLN A 33 -5.41 -7.70 11.39
C GLN A 33 -5.51 -6.32 10.73
N ILE A 34 -5.71 -5.26 11.53
CA ILE A 34 -5.71 -3.88 11.04
C ILE A 34 -4.34 -3.57 10.45
N ILE A 35 -3.27 -3.88 11.19
CA ILE A 35 -1.89 -3.66 10.74
C ILE A 35 -1.59 -4.47 9.47
N LYS A 36 -2.02 -5.75 9.41
CA LYS A 36 -1.86 -6.60 8.22
C LYS A 36 -2.43 -5.93 6.98
N TRP A 37 -3.70 -5.52 7.05
CA TRP A 37 -4.41 -4.99 5.90
C TRP A 37 -4.01 -3.56 5.54
N SER A 38 -3.63 -2.73 6.51
CA SER A 38 -2.99 -1.45 6.22
C SER A 38 -1.65 -1.65 5.52
N GLY A 39 -0.81 -2.58 5.96
CA GLY A 39 0.47 -2.90 5.33
C GLY A 39 0.29 -3.44 3.90
N SER A 40 -0.55 -4.47 3.72
CA SER A 40 -0.83 -5.03 2.40
C SER A 40 -1.47 -4.03 1.44
N GLY A 41 -2.41 -3.21 1.91
CA GLY A 41 -3.06 -2.18 1.11
C GLY A 41 -2.06 -1.13 0.61
N ALA A 42 -1.17 -0.66 1.48
CA ALA A 42 -0.10 0.28 1.11
C ALA A 42 0.91 -0.35 0.12
N LEU A 43 1.26 -1.63 0.29
CA LEU A 43 2.12 -2.34 -0.67
C LEU A 43 1.45 -2.47 -2.06
N ILE A 44 0.14 -2.74 -2.12
CA ILE A 44 -0.59 -2.78 -3.38
C ILE A 44 -0.58 -1.42 -4.08
N VAL A 45 -0.86 -0.34 -3.33
CA VAL A 45 -0.79 1.02 -3.87
C VAL A 45 0.60 1.35 -4.38
N SER A 46 1.65 0.97 -3.64
CA SER A 46 3.04 1.11 -4.08
C SER A 46 3.30 0.42 -5.42
N ILE A 47 2.85 -0.83 -5.59
CA ILE A 47 2.98 -1.57 -6.86
C ILE A 47 2.25 -0.85 -8.00
N ILE A 48 1.02 -0.36 -7.74
CA ILE A 48 0.24 0.37 -8.74
C ILE A 48 0.95 1.67 -9.13
N SER A 49 1.43 2.45 -8.17
CA SER A 49 2.18 3.69 -8.42
C SER A 49 3.50 3.44 -9.15
N PHE A 50 4.14 2.27 -8.96
CA PHE A 50 5.33 1.89 -9.73
C PHE A 50 5.01 1.64 -11.21
N PHE A 51 3.91 0.95 -11.52
CA PHE A 51 3.51 0.68 -12.91
C PHE A 51 2.76 1.82 -13.58
N SER A 52 2.20 2.74 -12.81
CA SER A 52 1.41 3.87 -13.29
C SER A 52 1.74 5.10 -12.44
N PRO A 53 2.91 5.72 -12.65
CA PRO A 53 3.37 6.86 -11.86
C PRO A 53 2.47 8.09 -12.01
N ASP A 54 1.71 8.19 -13.11
CA ASP A 54 0.77 9.28 -13.36
C ASP A 54 -0.52 9.20 -12.52
N VAL A 55 -0.69 8.15 -11.70
CA VAL A 55 -1.88 7.99 -10.85
C VAL A 55 -1.88 9.07 -9.77
N SER A 56 -2.90 9.93 -9.82
CA SER A 56 -3.06 11.01 -8.85
C SER A 56 -3.11 10.49 -7.41
N TRP A 57 -2.57 11.29 -6.48
CA TRP A 57 -2.56 11.01 -5.04
C TRP A 57 -3.95 10.63 -4.48
N THR A 58 -5.02 11.27 -4.97
CA THR A 58 -6.40 10.96 -4.58
C THR A 58 -6.80 9.52 -4.93
N ILE A 59 -6.45 9.05 -6.14
CA ILE A 59 -6.76 7.68 -6.58
C ILE A 59 -5.95 6.67 -5.75
N GLN A 60 -4.71 6.99 -5.39
CA GLN A 60 -3.88 6.15 -4.53
C GLN A 60 -4.55 5.93 -3.15
N TRP A 61 -5.03 6.99 -2.50
CA TRP A 61 -5.78 6.90 -1.24
C TRP A 61 -7.10 6.13 -1.37
N VAL A 62 -7.88 6.39 -2.43
CA VAL A 62 -9.13 5.65 -2.67
C VAL A 62 -8.83 4.16 -2.82
N THR A 63 -7.79 3.82 -3.58
CA THR A 63 -7.36 2.44 -3.78
C THR A 63 -6.94 1.79 -2.47
N PHE A 64 -6.15 2.51 -1.65
CA PHE A 64 -5.78 2.07 -0.30
C PHE A 64 -7.02 1.75 0.54
N PHE A 65 -7.99 2.67 0.64
CA PHE A 65 -9.18 2.47 1.47
C PHE A 65 -10.06 1.32 0.97
N VAL A 66 -10.20 1.16 -0.35
CA VAL A 66 -10.95 0.04 -0.94
C VAL A 66 -10.33 -1.29 -0.52
N PHE A 67 -9.01 -1.46 -0.71
CA PHE A 67 -8.32 -2.70 -0.31
C PHE A 67 -8.31 -2.91 1.20
N PHE A 68 -8.15 -1.85 1.98
CA PHE A 68 -8.16 -1.91 3.44
C PHE A 68 -9.52 -2.38 3.97
N ILE A 69 -10.62 -1.75 3.53
CA ILE A 69 -11.98 -2.12 3.95
C ILE A 69 -12.33 -3.52 3.47
N LEU A 70 -12.02 -3.85 2.21
CA LEU A 70 -12.25 -5.19 1.67
C LEU A 70 -11.50 -6.25 2.46
N GLY A 71 -10.22 -5.98 2.78
CA GLY A 71 -9.40 -6.85 3.60
C GLY A 71 -9.99 -7.09 4.99
N LEU A 72 -10.39 -6.01 5.68
CA LEU A 72 -11.06 -6.13 6.98
C LEU A 72 -12.38 -6.90 6.90
N TYR A 73 -13.16 -6.69 5.84
CA TYR A 73 -14.43 -7.37 5.62
C TYR A 73 -14.25 -8.87 5.42
N LEU A 74 -13.35 -9.28 4.52
CA LEU A 74 -13.08 -10.69 4.22
C LEU A 74 -12.58 -11.45 5.47
N ASN A 75 -11.80 -10.77 6.31
CA ASN A 75 -11.24 -11.35 7.53
C ASN A 75 -12.27 -11.59 8.64
N ARG A 76 -13.45 -10.96 8.58
CA ARG A 76 -14.57 -11.34 9.48
C ARG A 76 -15.12 -12.72 9.14
N GLY A 77 -14.94 -13.20 7.91
CA GLY A 77 -15.36 -14.53 7.48
C GLY A 77 -14.57 -15.67 8.13
N ASP A 78 -13.32 -15.43 8.55
CA ASP A 78 -12.43 -16.44 9.16
C ASP A 78 -12.74 -16.70 10.66
N SER A 79 -13.77 -16.05 11.21
CA SER A 79 -14.17 -16.19 12.62
C SER A 79 -15.40 -17.09 12.87
N VAL A 80 -15.76 -17.93 11.90
CA VAL A 80 -16.81 -18.97 12.02
C VAL A 80 -16.18 -20.35 12.18
#